data_AF-E3CBV1-F1
#
_entry.id   AF-E3CBV1-F1
#
_cell.length_a   1.000
_cell.length_b   1.000
_cell.length_c   1.000
_cell.angle_alpha   90.00
_cell.angle_beta   90.00
_cell.angle_gamma   90.00
#
_symmetry.space_group_name_H-M   'P 1'
#
loop_
_entity.id
_entity.type
_entity.pdbx_description
1 polymer ?
#
loop_
_entity_poly.entity_id
_entity_poly.type
_entity_poly.pdbx_seq_one_letter_code
_entity_poly.pdbx_strand_id
1 'polypeptide(L)' 'MITSIDGHSQDEAKGLYWMYKINGEMAPKGAAETTVKKGDKIEFYQEVYK' A
#
# COMPACT_ATOMS: atom_id res chain seq x y z
N MET A 1 0.97 2.39 -8.97
CA MET A 1 -0.26 2.16 -8.21
C MET A 1 -0.47 0.66 -8.09
N ILE A 2 -0.85 0.17 -6.91
CA ILE A 2 -1.12 -1.26 -6.69
C ILE A 2 -2.63 -1.44 -6.79
N THR A 3 -3.09 -2.25 -7.74
CA THR A 3 -4.52 -2.49 -7.97
C THR A 3 -4.97 -3.84 -7.42
N SER A 4 -4.07 -4.82 -7.31
CA SER A 4 -4.38 -6.16 -6.79
C SER A 4 -3.15 -6.83 -6.15
N ILE A 5 -3.35 -7.56 -5.06
CA ILE A 5 -2.36 -8.47 -4.45
C ILE A 5 -3.08 -9.79 -4.15
N ASP A 6 -2.48 -10.92 -4.54
CA ASP A 6 -3.02 -12.27 -4.26
C ASP A 6 -4.50 -12.46 -4.68
N GLY A 7 -4.89 -11.89 -5.82
CA GLY A 7 -6.26 -11.94 -6.32
C GLY A 7 -7.24 -10.97 -5.65
N HIS A 8 -6.82 -10.25 -4.62
CA HIS A 8 -7.61 -9.21 -3.95
C HIS A 8 -7.41 -7.85 -4.62
N SER A 9 -8.42 -7.41 -5.37
CA SER A 9 -8.41 -6.10 -6.05
C SER A 9 -8.92 -4.96 -5.16
N GLN A 10 -8.59 -3.73 -5.54
CA GLN A 10 -9.24 -2.52 -5.01
C GLN A 10 -10.74 -2.49 -5.36
N ASP A 11 -11.51 -1.74 -4.59
CA ASP A 11 -12.94 -1.50 -4.83
C ASP A 11 -13.18 0.02 -4.82
N GLU A 12 -13.12 0.62 -6.01
CA GLU A 12 -13.29 2.06 -6.21
C GLU A 12 -14.67 2.55 -5.76
N ALA A 13 -15.72 1.72 -5.91
CA ALA A 13 -17.07 2.07 -5.49
C ALA A 13 -17.19 2.16 -3.95
N LYS A 14 -16.38 1.39 -3.23
CA LYS A 14 -16.27 1.45 -1.76
C LYS A 14 -15.15 2.37 -1.28
N GLY A 15 -14.40 3.00 -2.18
CA GLY A 15 -13.20 3.77 -1.85
C GLY A 15 -12.11 2.94 -1.17
N LEU A 16 -12.08 1.63 -1.40
CA LEU A 16 -11.14 0.69 -0.78
C LEU A 16 -9.91 0.52 -1.67
N TYR A 17 -8.76 0.97 -1.18
CA TYR A 17 -7.52 0.99 -1.95
C TYR A 17 -6.38 0.28 -1.24
N TRP A 18 -5.41 -0.19 -2.03
CA TRP A 18 -4.17 -0.73 -1.49
C TRP A 18 -3.25 0.39 -1.01
N MET A 19 -2.86 0.30 0.25
CA MET A 19 -1.91 1.17 0.93
C MET A 19 -0.72 0.33 1.41
N TYR A 20 0.35 1.01 1.83
CA TYR A 20 1.46 0.33 2.46
C TYR A 20 2.19 1.21 3.48
N LYS A 21 2.80 0.53 4.44
CA LYS A 21 3.63 1.13 5.49
C LYS A 21 5.06 0.62 5.39
N ILE A 22 5.98 1.44 5.86
CA ILE A 22 7.39 1.09 6.06
C ILE A 22 7.69 1.30 7.52
N ASN A 23 8.11 0.23 8.22
CA ASN A 23 8.40 0.25 9.65
C ASN A 23 7.25 0.80 10.52
N GLY A 24 6.01 0.55 10.11
CA GLY A 24 4.80 0.99 10.82
C GLY A 24 4.27 2.37 10.43
N GLU A 25 5.02 3.14 9.64
CA GLU A 25 4.64 4.48 9.19
C GLU A 25 4.12 4.46 7.75
N MET A 26 3.10 5.25 7.44
CA MET A 26 2.57 5.35 6.07
C MET A 26 3.66 5.83 5.12
N ALA A 27 3.78 5.18 3.96
CA ALA A 27 4.78 5.58 3.00
C ALA A 27 4.45 6.97 2.41
N PRO A 28 5.43 7.89 2.33
CA PRO A 28 5.21 9.25 1.83
C PRO A 28 5.13 9.35 0.30
N LYS A 29 5.46 8.26 -0.41
CA LYS A 29 5.48 8.16 -1.87
C LYS A 29 4.76 6.89 -2.31
N GLY A 30 4.49 6.76 -3.61
CA GLY A 30 4.02 5.50 -4.17
C GLY A 30 5.09 4.41 -4.13
N ALA A 31 4.66 3.14 -4.16
CA ALA A 31 5.56 1.98 -4.11
C ALA A 31 6.60 1.98 -5.25
N ALA A 32 6.25 2.51 -6.43
CA ALA A 32 7.16 2.61 -7.57
C ALA A 32 8.28 3.66 -7.38
N GLU A 33 8.10 4.63 -6.49
CA GLU A 33 9.04 5.74 -6.25
C GLU A 33 9.80 5.60 -4.92
N THR A 34 9.56 4.50 -4.21
CA THR A 34 10.11 4.26 -2.88
C THR A 34 11.31 3.35 -2.97
N THR A 35 12.47 3.87 -2.58
CA THR A 35 13.67 3.06 -2.34
C THR A 35 13.70 2.62 -0.89
N VAL A 36 13.71 1.30 -0.67
CA VAL A 36 13.81 0.70 0.67
C VAL A 36 15.25 0.38 1.03
N LYS A 37 15.53 0.24 2.33
CA LYS A 37 16.84 -0.19 2.84
C LYS A 37 16.75 -1.56 3.50
N LYS A 38 17.90 -2.23 3.60
CA LYS A 38 18.01 -3.53 4.28
C LYS A 38 17.46 -3.42 5.71
N GLY A 39 16.54 -4.32 6.05
CA GLY A 39 15.91 -4.39 7.36
C GLY A 39 14.60 -3.61 7.48
N ASP A 40 14.18 -2.85 6.47
CA ASP A 40 12.85 -2.24 6.45
C ASP A 40 11.77 -3.35 6.42
N LYS A 41 10.73 -3.16 7.24
CA LYS A 41 9.52 -3.99 7.22
C LYS A 41 8.45 -3.28 6.40
N ILE A 42 7.94 -3.98 5.38
CA ILE A 42 6.90 -3.46 4.49
C ILE A 42 5.61 -4.23 4.75
N GLU A 43 4.53 -3.51 4.98
CA GLU A 43 3.19 -4.08 5.17
C GLU A 43 2.25 -3.47 4.12
N PHE A 44 1.60 -4.33 3.32
CA PHE A 44 0.54 -3.94 2.41
C PHE A 44 -0.81 -4.25 3.05
N TYR A 45 -1.74 -3.31 2.98
CA TYR A 45 -3.08 -3.45 3.55
C TYR A 45 -4.08 -2.69 2.70
N GLN A 46 -5.36 -3.06 2.81
CA GLN A 46 -6.44 -2.30 2.20
C GLN A 46 -7.04 -1.33 3.22
N GLU A 47 -7.31 -0.10 2.80
CA GLU A 47 -7.93 0.92 3.63
C GLU A 47 -8.94 1.72 2.81
N VAL A 48 -10.06 2.06 3.46
CA VAL A 48 -11.06 2.94 2.85
C VAL A 48 -10.56 4.37 2.98
N TYR A 49 -10.26 4.99 1.85
CA TYR A 49 -9.85 6.39 1.79
C TYR A 49 -11.12 7.27 1.75
N LYS A 50 -11.27 8.17 2.73
CA LYS A 50 -12.41 9.10 2.85
C LYS A 50 -12.07 10.50 2.35
#